data_AF-B2JX45-F1
#
_entry.id   AF-B2JX45-F1
#
_cell.length_a   1.000
_cell.length_b   1.000
_cell.length_c   1.000
_cell.angle_alpha   90.00
_cell.angle_beta   90.00
_cell.angle_gamma   90.00
#
_symmetry.space_group_name_H-M   'P 1'
#
loop_
_entity.id
_entity.type
_entity.pdbx_description
1 polymer ?
#
loop_
_entity_poly.entity_id
_entity_poly.type
_entity_poly.pdbx_seq_one_letter_code
_entity_poly.pdbx_strand_id
1 'polypeptide(L)'
;MEHIVFLTGRLAEKSVAQVLEGMTNVPFTWEVREIGLQVAALMTADMIRRRVALPLRADRMIVPGRCRGDLAALSEHFGVPVERGPEEVKDLPLHFGQAARRFDLSRYTTEIFAEIVDAPRLELDAIAARAQHYADQGADVIDVGCLPDTPFPHLEDAVRMLKAGGYRVSVDSMVADELLRGGRAGADYLMSLNVDTLWIADEVPATPIVVAREPRDTASLHQAIDTLAARGKPFLADPILDPIPFGFAASIARYVALRERYPDIAIMLGVGNLTELTEADTSGINAVLLGIAAELRVSAVLTTSVSLHARRAVREADVARRIMHAAHDAQVLPKGIDPALCALHAKRPFPYDADEIAALAAQVRDPNFRVQVTTDGIHVYNRDTHVVESDPFTLYPHLNLEHDGGHAFYMGVQTARAEIAWQLGKRFDQDQALDWGCQVDRPKEDLGVWCAPGPTKKKSAS
;
A
#
# COMPACT_ATOMS: atom_id res chain seq x y z
N MET A 1 -32.37 -3.34 26.58
CA MET A 1 -31.10 -3.07 25.88
C MET A 1 -31.44 -3.12 24.41
N GLU A 2 -31.15 -2.06 23.66
CA GLU A 2 -31.50 -1.97 22.23
C GLU A 2 -30.92 -3.16 21.47
N HIS A 3 -31.65 -3.74 20.51
CA HIS A 3 -31.17 -4.78 19.60
C HIS A 3 -31.05 -4.24 18.17
N ILE A 4 -29.84 -4.26 17.62
CA ILE A 4 -29.53 -3.69 16.31
C ILE A 4 -29.16 -4.79 15.30
N VAL A 5 -29.82 -4.78 14.15
CA VAL A 5 -29.48 -5.65 13.01
C VAL A 5 -28.54 -4.92 12.06
N PHE A 6 -27.35 -5.45 11.82
CA PHE A 6 -26.42 -4.95 10.82
C PHE A 6 -26.52 -5.76 9.52
N LEU A 7 -26.96 -5.12 8.44
CA LEU A 7 -26.97 -5.77 7.11
C LEU A 7 -25.63 -5.62 6.42
N THR A 8 -25.16 -6.70 5.78
CA THR A 8 -23.87 -6.70 5.07
C THR A 8 -23.87 -7.66 3.88
N GLY A 9 -22.76 -7.67 3.13
CA GLY A 9 -22.46 -8.68 2.11
C GLY A 9 -21.41 -9.67 2.60
N ARG A 10 -21.27 -10.80 1.89
CA ARG A 10 -20.42 -11.94 2.25
C ARG A 10 -18.97 -11.57 2.59
N LEU A 11 -18.36 -10.65 1.83
CA LEU A 11 -16.96 -10.26 2.07
C LEU A 11 -16.78 -9.44 3.36
N ALA A 12 -17.82 -8.78 3.84
CA ALA A 12 -17.75 -7.89 5.00
C ALA A 12 -18.37 -8.51 6.27
N GLU A 13 -19.00 -9.69 6.19
CA GLU A 13 -19.69 -10.33 7.32
C GLU A 13 -18.78 -10.56 8.53
N LYS A 14 -17.64 -11.23 8.31
CA LYS A 14 -16.64 -11.45 9.37
C LYS A 14 -16.10 -10.14 9.93
N SER A 15 -15.82 -9.17 9.06
CA SER A 15 -15.30 -7.86 9.45
C SER A 15 -16.27 -7.09 10.34
N VAL A 16 -17.57 -7.09 10.01
CA VAL A 16 -18.61 -6.44 10.83
C VAL A 16 -18.70 -7.11 12.19
N ALA A 17 -18.77 -8.45 12.23
CA ALA A 17 -18.81 -9.19 13.49
C ALA A 17 -17.60 -8.89 14.37
N GLN A 18 -16.38 -8.97 13.84
CA GLN A 18 -15.15 -8.69 14.59
C GLN A 18 -15.06 -7.25 15.09
N VAL A 19 -15.53 -6.27 14.30
CA VAL A 19 -15.54 -4.88 14.74
C VAL A 19 -16.53 -4.70 15.90
N LEU A 20 -17.73 -5.27 15.79
CA LEU A 20 -18.75 -5.20 16.86
C LEU A 20 -18.33 -5.96 18.12
N GLU A 21 -17.68 -7.12 17.99
CA GLU A 21 -17.08 -7.86 19.11
C GLU A 21 -15.93 -7.10 19.77
N GLY A 22 -15.15 -6.34 18.98
CA GLY A 22 -14.05 -5.52 19.46
C GLY A 22 -14.47 -4.20 20.10
N MET A 23 -15.73 -3.80 19.98
CA MET A 23 -16.24 -2.60 20.63
C MET A 23 -16.46 -2.86 22.14
N THR A 24 -15.97 -1.95 22.97
CA THR A 24 -16.12 -2.06 24.44
C THR A 24 -17.29 -1.21 24.91
N ASN A 25 -18.03 -1.64 25.93
CA ASN A 25 -19.14 -0.88 26.54
C ASN A 25 -20.24 -0.42 25.56
N VAL A 26 -20.64 -1.28 24.61
CA VAL A 26 -21.78 -0.98 23.74
C VAL A 26 -23.11 -1.06 24.51
N PRO A 27 -23.98 -0.03 24.48
CA PRO A 27 -25.26 -0.02 25.19
C PRO A 27 -26.36 -0.82 24.47
N PHE A 28 -26.00 -1.65 23.50
CA PHE A 28 -26.90 -2.42 22.63
C PHE A 28 -26.40 -3.86 22.43
N THR A 29 -27.32 -4.75 22.08
CA THR A 29 -27.05 -6.08 21.54
C THR A 29 -27.17 -6.04 20.02
N TRP A 30 -26.55 -6.98 19.32
CA TRP A 30 -26.49 -6.93 17.87
C TRP A 30 -26.58 -8.31 17.22
N GLU A 31 -27.03 -8.32 15.97
CA GLU A 31 -26.90 -9.45 15.05
C GLU A 31 -26.41 -8.96 13.68
N VAL A 32 -25.59 -9.75 12.99
CA VAL A 32 -25.12 -9.47 11.62
C VAL A 32 -25.89 -10.37 10.65
N ARG A 33 -26.41 -9.79 9.57
CA ARG A 33 -27.14 -10.53 8.53
C ARG A 33 -26.55 -10.27 7.14
N GLU A 34 -25.98 -11.32 6.54
CA GLU A 34 -25.63 -11.38 5.13
C GLU A 34 -26.89 -11.60 4.29
N ILE A 35 -27.06 -10.86 3.19
CA ILE A 35 -28.30 -10.90 2.37
C ILE A 35 -28.06 -11.35 0.92
N GLY A 36 -27.13 -12.28 0.70
CA GLY A 36 -26.82 -12.91 -0.58
C GLY A 36 -26.10 -12.02 -1.60
N LEU A 37 -25.22 -11.11 -1.17
CA LEU A 37 -24.39 -10.27 -2.05
C LEU A 37 -22.91 -10.35 -1.66
N GLN A 38 -22.01 -10.33 -2.65
CA GLN A 38 -20.56 -10.33 -2.39
C GLN A 38 -20.09 -9.03 -1.71
N VAL A 39 -20.46 -7.88 -2.25
CA VAL A 39 -19.98 -6.56 -1.80
C VAL A 39 -21.14 -5.73 -1.24
N ALA A 40 -21.02 -5.34 0.05
CA ALA A 40 -22.04 -4.58 0.77
C ALA A 40 -22.37 -3.21 0.15
N ALA A 41 -21.41 -2.56 -0.51
CA ALA A 41 -21.59 -1.25 -1.14
C ALA A 41 -22.57 -1.24 -2.34
N LEU A 42 -22.93 -2.41 -2.87
CA LEU A 42 -23.90 -2.55 -3.97
C LEU A 42 -25.34 -2.75 -3.47
N MET A 43 -25.56 -2.72 -2.16
CA MET A 43 -26.87 -2.92 -1.54
C MET A 43 -27.83 -1.76 -1.89
N THR A 44 -29.08 -2.10 -2.20
CA THR A 44 -30.15 -1.13 -2.42
C THR A 44 -31.36 -1.44 -1.53
N ALA A 45 -32.20 -0.42 -1.31
CA ALA A 45 -33.41 -0.57 -0.52
C ALA A 45 -34.34 -1.67 -1.08
N ASP A 46 -34.53 -1.72 -2.39
CA ASP A 46 -35.34 -2.77 -3.04
C ASP A 46 -34.78 -4.18 -2.88
N MET A 47 -33.46 -4.32 -2.76
CA MET A 47 -32.84 -5.62 -2.47
C MET A 47 -33.11 -6.03 -1.02
N ILE A 48 -32.94 -5.09 -0.07
CA ILE A 48 -33.22 -5.33 1.36
C ILE A 48 -34.67 -5.76 1.55
N ARG A 49 -35.61 -5.00 0.97
CA ARG A 49 -37.05 -5.29 1.04
C ARG A 49 -37.40 -6.70 0.56
N ARG A 50 -36.72 -7.19 -0.48
CA ARG A 50 -36.98 -8.52 -1.06
C ARG A 50 -36.30 -9.66 -0.31
N ARG A 51 -35.15 -9.40 0.32
CA ARG A 51 -34.24 -10.45 0.81
C ARG A 51 -34.23 -10.59 2.33
N VAL A 52 -34.63 -9.57 3.08
CA VAL A 52 -34.74 -9.65 4.54
C VAL A 52 -36.14 -10.15 4.91
N ALA A 53 -36.20 -11.29 5.58
CA ALA A 53 -37.46 -11.91 5.99
C ALA A 53 -38.15 -11.15 7.13
N LEU A 54 -39.48 -11.08 7.07
CA LEU A 54 -40.33 -10.63 8.17
C LEU A 54 -40.76 -11.81 9.05
N PRO A 55 -40.98 -11.60 10.37
CA PRO A 55 -40.80 -10.33 11.10
C PRO A 55 -39.35 -10.06 11.47
N LEU A 56 -38.93 -8.79 11.41
CA LEU A 56 -37.62 -8.37 11.92
C LEU A 56 -37.72 -8.19 13.44
N ARG A 57 -36.98 -9.01 14.21
CA ARG A 57 -36.94 -8.91 15.67
C ARG A 57 -35.78 -8.02 16.11
N ALA A 58 -35.90 -6.72 15.90
CA ALA A 58 -34.90 -5.73 16.28
C ALA A 58 -35.55 -4.41 16.65
N ASP A 59 -34.83 -3.57 17.40
CA ASP A 59 -35.25 -2.20 17.68
C ASP A 59 -34.82 -1.25 16.56
N ARG A 60 -33.74 -1.58 15.84
CA ARG A 60 -33.21 -0.80 14.72
C ARG A 60 -32.45 -1.66 13.73
N MET A 61 -32.42 -1.23 12.46
CA MET A 61 -31.61 -1.82 11.41
C MET A 61 -30.57 -0.81 10.90
N ILE A 62 -29.31 -1.23 10.82
CA ILE A 62 -28.23 -0.47 10.20
C ILE A 62 -27.84 -1.13 8.89
N VAL A 63 -27.93 -0.36 7.81
CA VAL A 63 -27.51 -0.76 6.45
C VAL A 63 -26.12 -0.17 6.14
N PRO A 64 -25.37 -0.71 5.16
CA PRO A 64 -24.09 -0.12 4.76
C PRO A 64 -24.25 1.36 4.38
N GLY A 65 -23.27 2.22 4.70
CA GLY A 65 -23.38 3.66 4.44
C GLY A 65 -23.60 4.03 2.97
N ARG A 66 -23.17 3.16 2.05
CA ARG A 66 -23.36 3.32 0.59
C ARG A 66 -24.69 2.75 0.08
N CYS A 67 -25.58 2.27 0.95
CA CYS A 67 -26.87 1.72 0.57
C CYS A 67 -27.73 2.78 -0.13
N ARG A 68 -28.10 2.50 -1.38
CA ARG A 68 -28.89 3.41 -2.23
C ARG A 68 -30.38 3.14 -2.09
N GLY A 69 -31.18 4.20 -2.15
CA GLY A 69 -32.66 4.13 -2.10
C GLY A 69 -33.26 4.77 -0.85
N ASP A 70 -34.58 4.62 -0.74
CA ASP A 70 -35.39 5.22 0.31
C ASP A 70 -35.43 4.35 1.57
N LEU A 71 -34.79 4.84 2.64
CA LEU A 71 -34.76 4.16 3.93
C LEU A 71 -36.02 4.43 4.78
N ALA A 72 -36.74 5.52 4.52
CA ALA A 72 -37.99 5.80 5.20
C ALA A 72 -39.05 4.78 4.78
N ALA A 73 -39.12 4.50 3.47
CA ALA A 73 -39.98 3.42 2.95
C ALA A 73 -39.61 2.04 3.50
N LEU A 74 -38.32 1.75 3.71
CA LEU A 74 -37.91 0.51 4.39
C LEU A 74 -38.31 0.49 5.86
N SER A 75 -38.16 1.62 6.55
CA SER A 75 -38.54 1.74 7.95
C SER A 75 -40.03 1.48 8.14
N GLU A 76 -40.86 2.02 7.26
CA GLU A 76 -42.31 1.73 7.22
C GLU A 76 -42.58 0.25 6.92
N HIS A 77 -41.87 -0.35 5.96
CA HIS A 77 -42.06 -1.75 5.58
C HIS A 77 -41.71 -2.74 6.70
N PHE A 78 -40.62 -2.50 7.44
CA PHE A 78 -40.14 -3.39 8.50
C PHE A 78 -40.68 -3.03 9.90
N GLY A 79 -41.28 -1.85 10.06
CA GLY A 79 -41.79 -1.37 11.34
C GLY A 79 -40.71 -0.98 12.36
N VAL A 80 -39.46 -0.78 11.91
CA VAL A 80 -38.32 -0.35 12.74
C VAL A 80 -37.55 0.76 12.03
N PRO A 81 -36.84 1.65 12.75
CA PRO A 81 -35.92 2.59 12.12
C PRO A 81 -34.85 1.87 11.30
N VAL A 82 -34.66 2.32 10.06
CA VAL A 82 -33.59 1.86 9.16
C VAL A 82 -32.64 3.03 8.90
N GLU A 83 -31.39 2.89 9.31
CA GLU A 83 -30.37 3.94 9.24
C GLU A 83 -29.17 3.49 8.41
N ARG A 84 -28.52 4.45 7.74
CA ARG A 84 -27.20 4.22 7.14
C ARG A 84 -26.15 4.22 8.24
N GLY A 85 -25.40 3.13 8.31
CA GLY A 85 -24.15 3.09 9.04
C GLY A 85 -23.06 3.90 8.34
N PRO A 86 -21.82 3.85 8.84
CA PRO A 86 -20.69 4.45 8.16
C PRO A 86 -20.47 3.78 6.79
N GLU A 87 -19.80 4.50 5.87
CA GLU A 87 -19.41 3.93 4.57
C GLU A 87 -18.46 2.73 4.72
N GLU A 88 -17.65 2.72 5.78
CA GLU A 88 -16.65 1.69 6.05
C GLU A 88 -16.95 1.00 7.38
N VAL A 89 -16.89 -0.34 7.39
CA VAL A 89 -17.18 -1.16 8.58
C VAL A 89 -16.32 -0.78 9.78
N LYS A 90 -15.03 -0.52 9.55
CA LYS A 90 -14.08 -0.12 10.61
C LYS A 90 -14.38 1.26 11.24
N ASP A 91 -15.23 2.07 10.61
CA ASP A 91 -15.65 3.36 11.13
C ASP A 91 -16.90 3.19 12.03
N LEU A 92 -17.42 1.96 12.23
CA LEU A 92 -18.50 1.66 13.19
C LEU A 92 -18.17 2.09 14.62
N PRO A 93 -16.95 1.87 15.17
CA PRO A 93 -16.57 2.40 16.46
C PRO A 93 -16.76 3.93 16.50
N LEU A 94 -16.24 4.66 15.51
CA LEU A 94 -16.40 6.12 15.41
C LEU A 94 -17.87 6.54 15.29
N HIS A 95 -18.67 5.79 14.53
CA HIS A 95 -20.12 6.01 14.40
C HIS A 95 -20.84 5.91 15.75
N PHE A 96 -20.34 5.07 16.66
CA PHE A 96 -20.81 4.95 18.04
C PHE A 96 -19.91 5.67 19.06
N GLY A 97 -19.08 6.64 18.65
CA GLY A 97 -18.28 7.50 19.52
C GLY A 97 -17.00 6.87 20.10
N GLN A 98 -16.54 5.74 19.56
CA GLN A 98 -15.31 5.03 19.95
C GLN A 98 -14.15 5.28 18.97
N ALA A 99 -12.92 5.14 19.45
CA ALA A 99 -11.72 5.31 18.61
C ALA A 99 -11.58 4.19 17.56
N ALA A 100 -11.08 4.52 16.37
CA ALA A 100 -10.80 3.53 15.32
C ALA A 100 -9.66 2.58 15.74
N ARG A 101 -9.81 1.28 15.41
CA ARG A 101 -8.80 0.26 15.67
C ARG A 101 -7.55 0.55 14.83
N ARG A 102 -6.38 0.62 15.47
CA ARG A 102 -5.08 0.70 14.79
C ARG A 102 -4.59 -0.72 14.47
N PHE A 103 -4.11 -0.93 13.25
CA PHE A 103 -3.49 -2.19 12.84
C PHE A 103 -2.01 -2.18 13.18
N ASP A 104 -1.48 -3.33 13.62
CA ASP A 104 -0.05 -3.54 13.77
C ASP A 104 0.55 -3.93 12.42
N LEU A 105 1.38 -3.05 11.84
CA LEU A 105 2.04 -3.26 10.55
C LEU A 105 3.50 -3.69 10.70
N SER A 106 3.95 -4.03 11.91
CA SER A 106 5.30 -4.53 12.12
C SER A 106 5.51 -5.93 11.53
N ARG A 107 4.42 -6.70 11.38
CA ARG A 107 4.43 -8.10 10.92
C ARG A 107 4.19 -8.23 9.42
N TYR A 108 4.80 -9.25 8.84
CA TYR A 108 4.64 -9.68 7.46
C TYR A 108 5.19 -11.11 7.32
N THR A 109 4.74 -11.82 6.28
CA THR A 109 5.22 -13.18 5.96
C THR A 109 5.91 -13.28 4.60
N THR A 110 5.68 -12.32 3.71
CA THR A 110 6.27 -12.29 2.37
C THR A 110 7.58 -11.52 2.41
N GLU A 111 8.68 -12.20 2.13
CA GLU A 111 10.02 -11.59 2.05
C GLU A 111 10.20 -10.81 0.75
N ILE A 112 11.04 -9.78 0.76
CA ILE A 112 11.38 -8.98 -0.42
C ILE A 112 12.82 -9.27 -0.81
N PHE A 113 12.98 -9.79 -2.03
CA PHE A 113 14.24 -9.94 -2.73
C PHE A 113 14.39 -8.70 -3.61
N ALA A 114 15.34 -7.84 -3.27
CA ALA A 114 15.62 -6.62 -4.01
C ALA A 114 16.85 -6.80 -4.90
N GLU A 115 16.62 -6.79 -6.21
CA GLU A 115 17.63 -7.08 -7.21
C GLU A 115 18.50 -5.86 -7.51
N ILE A 116 19.81 -6.02 -7.36
CA ILE A 116 20.84 -5.16 -7.93
C ILE A 116 21.09 -5.65 -9.36
N VAL A 117 20.32 -5.09 -10.30
CA VAL A 117 20.49 -5.36 -11.73
C VAL A 117 21.84 -4.86 -12.21
N ASP A 118 22.41 -5.54 -13.21
CA ASP A 118 23.70 -5.23 -13.82
C ASP A 118 24.87 -5.27 -12.82
N ALA A 119 24.81 -6.10 -11.77
CA ALA A 119 25.84 -6.20 -10.74
C ALA A 119 27.27 -6.41 -11.28
N PRO A 120 27.53 -7.18 -12.37
CA PRO A 120 28.86 -7.31 -12.95
C PRO A 120 29.51 -5.99 -13.39
N ARG A 121 28.70 -4.94 -13.65
CA ARG A 121 29.16 -3.61 -14.08
C ARG A 121 29.45 -2.66 -12.92
N LEU A 122 29.16 -3.07 -11.70
CA LEU A 122 29.29 -2.25 -10.51
C LEU A 122 30.55 -2.63 -9.73
N GLU A 123 31.23 -1.62 -9.23
CA GLU A 123 32.27 -1.81 -8.21
C GLU A 123 31.62 -2.19 -6.87
N LEU A 124 32.40 -2.83 -6.00
CA LEU A 124 31.92 -3.32 -4.69
C LEU A 124 31.25 -2.22 -3.85
N ASP A 125 31.80 -1.00 -3.83
CA ASP A 125 31.21 0.13 -3.10
C ASP A 125 29.83 0.53 -3.63
N ALA A 126 29.62 0.44 -4.95
CA ALA A 126 28.32 0.74 -5.57
C ALA A 126 27.29 -0.36 -5.27
N ILE A 127 27.72 -1.63 -5.26
CA ILE A 127 26.90 -2.77 -4.82
C ILE A 127 26.49 -2.58 -3.35
N ALA A 128 27.45 -2.24 -2.47
CA ALA A 128 27.18 -2.00 -1.05
C ALA A 128 26.21 -0.83 -0.82
N ALA A 129 26.38 0.28 -1.53
CA ALA A 129 25.48 1.42 -1.44
C ALA A 129 24.05 1.08 -1.88
N ARG A 130 23.91 0.30 -2.97
CA ARG A 130 22.59 -0.14 -3.44
C ARG A 130 21.95 -1.14 -2.48
N ALA A 131 22.73 -2.07 -1.92
CA ALA A 131 22.27 -3.01 -0.90
C ALA A 131 21.74 -2.29 0.34
N GLN A 132 22.49 -1.32 0.88
CA GLN A 132 22.04 -0.51 2.01
C GLN A 132 20.76 0.24 1.68
N HIS A 133 20.69 0.85 0.50
CA HIS A 133 19.51 1.58 0.06
C HIS A 133 18.26 0.69 0.00
N TYR A 134 18.38 -0.53 -0.52
CA TYR A 134 17.27 -1.48 -0.56
C TYR A 134 16.89 -2.02 0.82
N ALA A 135 17.87 -2.28 1.69
CA ALA A 135 17.61 -2.66 3.07
C ALA A 135 16.85 -1.55 3.84
N ASP A 136 17.24 -0.29 3.66
CA ASP A 136 16.54 0.87 4.24
C ASP A 136 15.10 1.02 3.72
N GLN A 137 14.84 0.56 2.48
CA GLN A 137 13.49 0.51 1.91
C GLN A 137 12.66 -0.68 2.39
N GLY A 138 13.26 -1.70 3.00
CA GLY A 138 12.59 -2.86 3.58
C GLY A 138 12.88 -4.20 2.88
N ALA A 139 13.92 -4.29 2.05
CA ALA A 139 14.36 -5.57 1.49
C ALA A 139 14.88 -6.51 2.59
N ASP A 140 14.53 -7.80 2.52
CA ASP A 140 15.04 -8.82 3.44
C ASP A 140 16.22 -9.59 2.84
N VAL A 141 16.28 -9.66 1.50
CA VAL A 141 17.34 -10.34 0.74
C VAL A 141 17.82 -9.40 -0.38
N ILE A 142 19.14 -9.27 -0.52
CA ILE A 142 19.76 -8.56 -1.63
C ILE A 142 20.07 -9.59 -2.72
N ASP A 143 19.43 -9.43 -3.87
CA ASP A 143 19.63 -10.30 -5.02
C ASP A 143 20.68 -9.68 -5.96
N VAL A 144 21.72 -10.44 -6.25
CA VAL A 144 22.85 -10.04 -7.09
C VAL A 144 22.59 -10.56 -8.50
N GLY A 145 22.05 -9.69 -9.35
CA GLY A 145 21.68 -10.01 -10.73
C GLY A 145 22.90 -10.04 -11.65
N CYS A 146 23.28 -11.22 -12.14
CA CYS A 146 24.27 -11.40 -13.19
C CYS A 146 23.71 -10.99 -14.56
N LEU A 147 24.60 -10.87 -15.55
CA LEU A 147 24.24 -10.53 -16.92
C LEU A 147 24.56 -11.66 -17.89
N PRO A 148 23.68 -11.95 -18.85
CA PRO A 148 24.01 -12.85 -19.95
C PRO A 148 25.29 -12.41 -20.68
N ASP A 149 26.12 -13.38 -21.06
CA ASP A 149 27.36 -13.19 -21.83
C ASP A 149 28.35 -12.17 -21.24
N THR A 150 28.22 -11.84 -19.95
CA THR A 150 29.07 -10.85 -19.27
C THR A 150 29.71 -11.52 -18.06
N PRO A 151 31.04 -11.74 -18.06
CA PRO A 151 31.72 -12.31 -16.90
C PRO A 151 31.53 -11.44 -15.66
N PHE A 152 31.41 -12.09 -14.50
CA PHE A 152 31.43 -11.42 -13.20
C PHE A 152 32.66 -11.88 -12.38
N PRO A 153 33.86 -11.31 -12.60
CA PRO A 153 35.10 -11.78 -11.96
C PRO A 153 35.10 -11.62 -10.44
N HIS A 154 34.45 -10.58 -9.93
CA HIS A 154 34.38 -10.22 -8.51
C HIS A 154 33.09 -10.68 -7.82
N LEU A 155 32.38 -11.67 -8.39
CA LEU A 155 31.12 -12.19 -7.83
C LEU A 155 31.30 -12.68 -6.38
N GLU A 156 32.32 -13.50 -6.11
CA GLU A 156 32.55 -14.05 -4.78
C GLU A 156 32.89 -12.95 -3.76
N ASP A 157 33.61 -11.91 -4.19
CA ASP A 157 33.94 -10.78 -3.33
C ASP A 157 32.71 -9.93 -3.04
N ALA A 158 31.82 -9.72 -4.02
CA ALA A 158 30.53 -9.07 -3.82
C ALA A 158 29.65 -9.85 -2.82
N VAL A 159 29.51 -11.16 -3.00
CA VAL A 159 28.74 -12.01 -2.08
C VAL A 159 29.33 -11.96 -0.66
N ARG A 160 30.64 -12.18 -0.51
CA ARG A 160 31.29 -12.16 0.81
C ARG A 160 31.17 -10.79 1.49
N MET A 161 31.34 -9.70 0.75
CA MET A 161 31.17 -8.34 1.25
C MET A 161 29.75 -8.13 1.78
N LEU A 162 28.72 -8.52 1.01
CA LEU A 162 27.33 -8.39 1.43
C LEU A 162 27.03 -9.25 2.67
N LYS A 163 27.51 -10.50 2.71
CA LYS A 163 27.38 -11.37 3.89
C LYS A 163 28.08 -10.78 5.12
N ALA A 164 29.27 -10.21 4.96
CA ALA A 164 30.00 -9.52 6.04
C ALA A 164 29.27 -8.26 6.53
N GLY A 165 28.51 -7.60 5.66
CA GLY A 165 27.59 -6.51 6.01
C GLY A 165 26.31 -6.96 6.73
N GLY A 166 26.12 -8.27 6.95
CA GLY A 166 24.95 -8.81 7.64
C GLY A 166 23.73 -9.06 6.74
N TYR A 167 23.86 -8.91 5.42
CA TYR A 167 22.77 -9.16 4.48
C TYR A 167 22.55 -10.66 4.26
N ARG A 168 21.30 -11.01 3.94
CA ARG A 168 20.99 -12.25 3.20
C ARG A 168 21.17 -11.97 1.71
N VAL A 169 21.77 -12.92 1.01
CA VAL A 169 22.22 -12.74 -0.37
C VAL A 169 21.64 -13.83 -1.25
N SER A 170 21.09 -13.41 -2.39
CA SER A 170 20.69 -14.27 -3.50
C SER A 170 21.59 -13.97 -4.69
N VAL A 171 21.85 -14.99 -5.52
CA VAL A 171 22.57 -14.82 -6.80
C VAL A 171 21.65 -15.26 -7.93
N ASP A 172 21.45 -14.39 -8.91
CA ASP A 172 20.66 -14.66 -10.11
C ASP A 172 21.53 -14.74 -11.36
N SER A 173 21.64 -15.94 -11.90
CA SER A 173 22.41 -16.21 -13.11
C SER A 173 21.85 -17.40 -13.88
N MET A 174 21.96 -17.32 -15.20
CA MET A 174 21.70 -18.45 -16.11
C MET A 174 22.94 -19.35 -16.30
N VAL A 175 24.09 -19.00 -15.71
CA VAL A 175 25.35 -19.73 -15.84
C VAL A 175 25.61 -20.57 -14.60
N ALA A 176 25.64 -21.90 -14.77
CA ALA A 176 25.83 -22.85 -13.68
C ALA A 176 27.11 -22.61 -12.85
N ASP A 177 28.20 -22.20 -13.49
CA ASP A 177 29.46 -21.87 -12.81
C ASP A 177 29.31 -20.66 -11.88
N GLU A 178 28.58 -19.62 -12.29
CA GLU A 178 28.33 -18.44 -11.45
C GLU A 178 27.46 -18.79 -10.25
N LEU A 179 26.43 -19.62 -10.44
CA LEU A 179 25.61 -20.12 -9.34
C LEU A 179 26.45 -20.93 -8.33
N LEU A 180 27.35 -21.81 -8.80
CA LEU A 180 28.26 -22.55 -7.93
C LEU A 180 29.24 -21.64 -7.19
N ARG A 181 29.84 -20.66 -7.89
CA ARG A 181 30.75 -19.68 -7.28
C ARG A 181 30.04 -18.85 -6.21
N GLY A 182 28.86 -18.34 -6.51
CA GLY A 182 28.01 -17.59 -5.57
C GLY A 182 27.60 -18.43 -4.35
N GLY A 183 27.12 -19.66 -4.58
CA GLY A 183 26.75 -20.58 -3.50
C GLY A 183 27.93 -20.95 -2.59
N ARG A 184 29.12 -21.21 -3.17
CA ARG A 184 30.36 -21.47 -2.40
C ARG A 184 30.89 -20.24 -1.69
N ALA A 185 30.62 -19.03 -2.19
CA ALA A 185 30.95 -17.78 -1.53
C ALA A 185 30.03 -17.46 -0.33
N GLY A 186 28.92 -18.19 -0.19
CA GLY A 186 28.01 -18.08 0.97
C GLY A 186 26.68 -17.40 0.66
N ALA A 187 26.25 -17.36 -0.60
CA ALA A 187 24.88 -16.96 -0.94
C ALA A 187 23.87 -17.87 -0.24
N ASP A 188 22.78 -17.29 0.26
CA ASP A 188 21.69 -18.01 0.92
C ASP A 188 20.72 -18.61 -0.09
N TYR A 189 20.61 -17.99 -1.27
CA TYR A 189 19.71 -18.36 -2.34
C TYR A 189 20.40 -18.39 -3.71
N LEU A 190 19.91 -19.24 -4.59
CA LEU A 190 20.30 -19.30 -6.00
C LEU A 190 19.06 -19.27 -6.88
N MET A 191 18.97 -18.29 -7.77
CA MET A 191 17.81 -18.10 -8.63
C MET A 191 17.86 -18.97 -9.89
N SER A 192 16.68 -19.17 -10.48
CA SER A 192 16.53 -19.67 -11.86
C SER A 192 17.05 -21.09 -12.12
N LEU A 193 17.10 -21.97 -11.10
CA LEU A 193 17.40 -23.39 -11.32
C LEU A 193 16.25 -24.09 -12.02
N ASN A 194 16.54 -25.07 -12.87
CA ASN A 194 15.54 -25.90 -13.53
C ASN A 194 15.97 -27.37 -13.45
N VAL A 195 15.15 -28.27 -14.02
CA VAL A 195 15.39 -29.72 -14.01
C VAL A 195 16.79 -30.15 -14.44
N ASP A 196 17.47 -29.39 -15.31
CA ASP A 196 18.80 -29.71 -15.84
C ASP A 196 19.93 -29.21 -14.93
N THR A 197 19.64 -28.26 -14.05
CA THR A 197 20.62 -27.63 -13.14
C THR A 197 20.38 -27.96 -11.66
N LEU A 198 19.38 -28.77 -11.32
CA LEU A 198 19.07 -29.17 -9.93
C LEU A 198 20.25 -29.81 -9.17
N TRP A 199 21.19 -30.42 -9.88
CA TRP A 199 22.39 -30.99 -9.27
C TRP A 199 23.21 -29.93 -8.51
N ILE A 200 23.13 -28.64 -8.88
CA ILE A 200 23.82 -27.54 -8.18
C ILE A 200 23.33 -27.45 -6.72
N ALA A 201 22.05 -27.71 -6.47
CA ALA A 201 21.51 -27.70 -5.12
C ALA A 201 22.14 -28.77 -4.21
N ASP A 202 22.80 -29.79 -4.77
CA ASP A 202 23.55 -30.82 -4.04
C ASP A 202 24.99 -30.40 -3.72
N GLU A 203 25.52 -29.40 -4.43
CA GLU A 203 26.91 -28.95 -4.31
C GLU A 203 27.11 -27.78 -3.34
N VAL A 204 26.03 -27.05 -3.01
CA VAL A 204 26.07 -25.85 -2.15
C VAL A 204 24.91 -25.83 -1.15
N PRO A 205 25.05 -25.16 0.00
CA PRO A 205 23.99 -25.09 1.02
C PRO A 205 22.86 -24.10 0.67
N ALA A 206 23.00 -23.32 -0.40
CA ALA A 206 22.04 -22.30 -0.81
C ALA A 206 20.68 -22.92 -1.17
N THR A 207 19.59 -22.22 -0.83
CA THR A 207 18.22 -22.63 -1.16
C THR A 207 17.91 -22.26 -2.61
N PRO A 208 17.57 -23.22 -3.48
CA PRO A 208 17.26 -22.91 -4.88
C PRO A 208 15.87 -22.29 -5.05
N ILE A 209 15.77 -21.32 -5.95
CA ILE A 209 14.51 -20.91 -6.57
C ILE A 209 14.43 -21.65 -7.90
N VAL A 210 13.37 -22.44 -8.07
CA VAL A 210 13.16 -23.26 -9.25
C VAL A 210 12.15 -22.66 -10.21
N VAL A 211 12.51 -22.65 -11.48
CA VAL A 211 11.71 -22.20 -12.61
C VAL A 211 11.49 -23.35 -13.59
N ALA A 212 10.54 -23.17 -14.50
CA ALA A 212 10.38 -24.08 -15.63
C ALA A 212 11.62 -24.03 -16.55
N ARG A 213 11.91 -25.13 -17.23
CA ARG A 213 12.98 -25.17 -18.26
C ARG A 213 12.72 -24.13 -19.35
N GLU A 214 11.45 -23.98 -19.74
CA GLU A 214 10.97 -22.96 -20.65
C GLU A 214 9.78 -22.23 -20.01
N PRO A 215 9.54 -20.92 -20.26
CA PRO A 215 8.58 -20.11 -19.49
C PRO A 215 7.16 -20.66 -19.35
N ARG A 216 6.71 -21.49 -20.30
CA ARG A 216 5.36 -22.07 -20.31
C ARG A 216 5.32 -23.58 -20.05
N ASP A 217 6.47 -24.20 -19.86
CA ASP A 217 6.57 -25.62 -19.60
C ASP A 217 6.35 -25.93 -18.11
N THR A 218 5.08 -25.87 -17.69
CA THR A 218 4.70 -26.19 -16.31
C THR A 218 5.09 -27.62 -15.90
N ALA A 219 5.24 -28.56 -16.85
CA ALA A 219 5.58 -29.94 -16.54
C ALA A 219 7.02 -30.05 -16.02
N SER A 220 7.99 -29.33 -16.60
CA SER A 220 9.36 -29.32 -16.06
C SER A 220 9.44 -28.62 -14.70
N LEU A 221 8.68 -27.54 -14.47
CA LEU A 221 8.61 -26.94 -13.13
C LEU A 221 8.08 -27.95 -12.10
N HIS A 222 7.00 -28.67 -12.42
CA HIS A 222 6.46 -29.71 -11.55
C HIS A 222 7.47 -30.81 -11.27
N GLN A 223 8.19 -31.29 -12.29
CA GLN A 223 9.25 -32.27 -12.12
C GLN A 223 10.36 -31.77 -11.18
N ALA A 224 10.73 -30.49 -11.28
CA ALA A 224 11.75 -29.91 -10.41
C ALA A 224 11.28 -29.84 -8.94
N ILE A 225 10.05 -29.41 -8.72
CA ILE A 225 9.38 -29.37 -7.41
C ILE A 225 9.34 -30.78 -6.80
N ASP A 226 8.83 -31.76 -7.53
CA ASP A 226 8.70 -33.15 -7.05
C ASP A 226 10.08 -33.74 -6.70
N THR A 227 11.09 -33.43 -7.50
CA THR A 227 12.47 -33.89 -7.28
C THR A 227 13.05 -33.32 -5.98
N LEU A 228 12.92 -32.02 -5.74
CA LEU A 228 13.46 -31.38 -4.52
C LEU A 228 12.65 -31.76 -3.28
N ALA A 229 11.33 -31.87 -3.40
CA ALA A 229 10.45 -32.33 -2.33
C ALA A 229 10.78 -33.77 -1.91
N ALA A 230 10.99 -34.69 -2.86
CA ALA A 230 11.39 -36.06 -2.57
C ALA A 230 12.76 -36.16 -1.87
N ARG A 231 13.65 -35.18 -2.09
CA ARG A 231 14.95 -35.07 -1.42
C ARG A 231 14.88 -34.38 -0.06
N GLY A 232 13.72 -33.83 0.33
CA GLY A 232 13.57 -33.05 1.56
C GLY A 232 14.37 -31.75 1.56
N LYS A 233 14.66 -31.18 0.38
CA LYS A 233 15.39 -29.91 0.28
C LYS A 233 14.43 -28.73 0.30
N PRO A 234 14.74 -27.64 1.02
CA PRO A 234 13.98 -26.39 0.91
C PRO A 234 14.17 -25.80 -0.50
N PHE A 235 13.13 -25.18 -1.04
CA PHE A 235 13.16 -24.45 -2.30
C PHE A 235 11.99 -23.46 -2.37
N LEU A 236 12.07 -22.52 -3.30
CA LEU A 236 10.92 -21.73 -3.74
C LEU A 236 10.60 -22.05 -5.19
N ALA A 237 9.33 -22.13 -5.56
CA ALA A 237 8.92 -22.28 -6.95
C ALA A 237 8.51 -20.93 -7.54
N ASP A 238 8.94 -20.65 -8.76
CA ASP A 238 8.54 -19.47 -9.53
C ASP A 238 8.01 -19.87 -10.93
N PRO A 239 6.68 -19.84 -11.14
CA PRO A 239 6.03 -19.98 -12.45
C PRO A 239 6.30 -18.86 -13.46
N ILE A 240 7.01 -17.82 -13.05
CA ILE A 240 7.34 -16.58 -13.78
C ILE A 240 6.07 -15.79 -14.13
N LEU A 241 6.03 -14.53 -13.68
CA LEU A 241 4.99 -13.60 -14.06
C LEU A 241 5.29 -12.99 -15.43
N ASP A 242 4.31 -12.96 -16.35
CA ASP A 242 4.49 -12.40 -17.69
C ASP A 242 4.16 -10.88 -17.71
N PRO A 243 4.80 -10.05 -18.57
CA PRO A 243 4.49 -8.63 -18.69
C PRO A 243 3.05 -8.34 -19.14
N ILE A 244 2.55 -7.14 -18.84
CA ILE A 244 1.30 -6.61 -19.43
C ILE A 244 1.62 -6.01 -20.81
N PRO A 245 0.80 -6.25 -21.86
CA PRO A 245 -0.37 -7.13 -21.95
C PRO A 245 -0.03 -8.56 -22.44
N PHE A 246 1.24 -8.97 -22.42
CA PHE A 246 1.76 -10.17 -23.06
C PHE A 246 1.72 -11.43 -22.19
N GLY A 247 0.51 -11.82 -21.73
CA GLY A 247 0.31 -13.08 -21.02
C GLY A 247 0.17 -12.96 -19.51
N PHE A 248 0.21 -11.74 -18.94
CA PHE A 248 0.03 -11.50 -17.50
C PHE A 248 -1.14 -12.29 -16.89
N ALA A 249 -2.35 -12.21 -17.45
CA ALA A 249 -3.51 -12.94 -16.93
C ALA A 249 -3.32 -14.47 -16.94
N ALA A 250 -2.69 -15.01 -17.99
CA ALA A 250 -2.37 -16.43 -18.07
C ALA A 250 -1.31 -16.83 -17.03
N SER A 251 -0.33 -15.96 -16.76
CA SER A 251 0.66 -16.19 -15.70
C SER A 251 0.05 -16.20 -14.30
N ILE A 252 -0.90 -15.31 -13.99
CA ILE A 252 -1.65 -15.37 -12.73
C ILE A 252 -2.40 -16.69 -12.59
N ALA A 253 -3.03 -17.19 -13.67
CA ALA A 253 -3.67 -18.51 -13.65
C ALA A 253 -2.67 -19.65 -13.40
N ARG A 254 -1.41 -19.54 -13.88
CA ARG A 254 -0.35 -20.51 -13.56
C ARG A 254 -0.02 -20.50 -12.06
N TYR A 255 0.08 -19.34 -11.43
CA TYR A 255 0.31 -19.23 -9.99
C TYR A 255 -0.82 -19.84 -9.17
N VAL A 256 -2.09 -19.58 -9.55
CA VAL A 256 -3.27 -20.19 -8.91
C VAL A 256 -3.20 -21.72 -9.02
N ALA A 257 -3.00 -22.24 -10.23
CA ALA A 257 -2.91 -23.68 -10.46
C ALA A 257 -1.74 -24.33 -9.71
N LEU A 258 -0.60 -23.64 -9.59
CA LEU A 258 0.54 -24.12 -8.81
C LEU A 258 0.18 -24.23 -7.32
N ARG A 259 -0.45 -23.20 -6.74
CA ARG A 259 -0.84 -23.21 -5.32
C ARG A 259 -1.91 -24.26 -5.02
N GLU A 260 -2.84 -24.50 -5.94
CA GLU A 260 -3.84 -25.58 -5.80
C GLU A 260 -3.20 -26.97 -5.83
N ARG A 261 -2.22 -27.17 -6.72
CA ARG A 261 -1.50 -28.43 -6.86
C ARG A 261 -0.52 -28.70 -5.72
N TYR A 262 0.15 -27.67 -5.23
CA TYR A 262 1.14 -27.73 -4.15
C TYR A 262 0.78 -26.75 -3.02
N PRO A 263 -0.13 -27.13 -2.11
CA PRO A 263 -0.68 -26.22 -1.11
C PRO A 263 0.34 -25.62 -0.14
N ASP A 264 1.43 -26.36 0.12
CA ASP A 264 2.36 -26.09 1.23
C ASP A 264 3.76 -25.65 0.79
N ILE A 265 4.05 -25.60 -0.52
CA ILE A 265 5.38 -25.18 -0.99
C ILE A 265 5.56 -23.66 -0.86
N ALA A 266 6.81 -23.23 -0.71
CA ALA A 266 7.15 -21.82 -0.81
C ALA A 266 7.12 -21.38 -2.28
N ILE A 267 6.54 -20.21 -2.53
CA ILE A 267 6.39 -19.63 -3.88
C ILE A 267 7.07 -18.27 -3.89
N MET A 268 7.81 -18.00 -4.96
CA MET A 268 8.33 -16.67 -5.29
C MET A 268 7.49 -16.04 -6.41
N LEU A 269 7.27 -14.73 -6.33
CA LEU A 269 6.59 -13.94 -7.36
C LEU A 269 7.48 -12.77 -7.81
N GLY A 270 7.98 -12.79 -9.04
CA GLY A 270 8.64 -11.64 -9.65
C GLY A 270 7.62 -10.55 -10.05
N VAL A 271 7.75 -9.34 -9.52
CA VAL A 271 6.85 -8.20 -9.83
C VAL A 271 7.52 -7.09 -10.62
N GLY A 272 8.85 -7.08 -10.68
CA GLY A 272 9.63 -5.98 -11.26
C GLY A 272 9.29 -5.69 -12.72
N ASN A 273 9.02 -6.71 -13.53
CA ASN A 273 8.62 -6.58 -14.93
C ASN A 273 7.27 -5.86 -15.13
N LEU A 274 6.41 -5.79 -14.10
CA LEU A 274 5.13 -5.07 -14.18
C LEU A 274 5.30 -3.61 -13.77
N THR A 275 6.09 -3.35 -12.72
CA THR A 275 6.37 -2.00 -12.24
C THR A 275 7.35 -1.24 -13.14
N GLU A 276 8.32 -1.92 -13.74
CA GLU A 276 9.35 -1.29 -14.58
C GLU A 276 8.88 -1.06 -16.03
N LEU A 277 7.99 -1.90 -16.54
CA LEU A 277 7.56 -1.88 -17.96
C LEU A 277 6.15 -1.32 -18.18
N THR A 278 5.54 -0.72 -17.15
CA THR A 278 4.23 -0.08 -17.23
C THR A 278 4.31 1.36 -16.73
N GLU A 279 4.00 2.33 -17.58
CA GLU A 279 3.93 3.74 -17.16
C GLU A 279 2.62 4.02 -16.42
N ALA A 280 2.59 3.70 -15.12
CA ALA A 280 1.49 4.00 -14.20
C ALA A 280 2.02 4.07 -12.76
N ASP A 281 1.23 4.59 -11.81
CA ASP A 281 1.70 4.66 -10.42
C ASP A 281 2.02 3.27 -9.85
N THR A 282 3.30 3.01 -9.62
CA THR A 282 3.81 1.71 -9.17
C THR A 282 3.24 1.30 -7.82
N SER A 283 2.89 2.26 -6.95
CA SER A 283 2.18 1.98 -5.68
C SER A 283 0.85 1.25 -5.86
N GLY A 284 0.07 1.59 -6.89
CA GLY A 284 -1.19 0.91 -7.21
C GLY A 284 -0.95 -0.48 -7.80
N ILE A 285 0.06 -0.61 -8.65
CA ILE A 285 0.48 -1.91 -9.22
C ILE A 285 0.92 -2.85 -8.09
N ASN A 286 1.82 -2.39 -7.21
CA ASN A 286 2.30 -3.13 -6.05
C ASN A 286 1.16 -3.49 -5.10
N ALA A 287 0.19 -2.60 -4.85
CA ALA A 287 -0.97 -2.92 -4.03
C ALA A 287 -1.75 -4.13 -4.57
N VAL A 288 -2.00 -4.18 -5.88
CA VAL A 288 -2.73 -5.29 -6.52
C VAL A 288 -1.89 -6.57 -6.51
N LEU A 289 -0.62 -6.50 -6.91
CA LEU A 289 0.25 -7.68 -6.99
C LEU A 289 0.50 -8.30 -5.62
N LEU A 290 0.72 -7.49 -4.57
CA LEU A 290 0.90 -7.99 -3.21
C LEU A 290 -0.42 -8.44 -2.58
N GLY A 291 -1.56 -7.93 -3.04
CA GLY A 291 -2.88 -8.48 -2.70
C GLY A 291 -3.02 -9.92 -3.22
N ILE A 292 -2.68 -10.15 -4.50
CA ILE A 292 -2.64 -11.49 -5.09
C ILE A 292 -1.62 -12.38 -4.35
N ALA A 293 -0.44 -11.84 -4.03
CA ALA A 293 0.59 -12.55 -3.28
C ALA A 293 0.08 -13.02 -1.91
N ALA A 294 -0.68 -12.18 -1.19
CA ALA A 294 -1.28 -12.53 0.09
C ALA A 294 -2.33 -13.65 -0.05
N GLU A 295 -3.22 -13.58 -1.05
CA GLU A 295 -4.21 -14.63 -1.32
C GLU A 295 -3.56 -15.98 -1.66
N LEU A 296 -2.47 -15.94 -2.44
CA LEU A 296 -1.72 -17.13 -2.85
C LEU A 296 -0.68 -17.58 -1.82
N ARG A 297 -0.60 -16.94 -0.66
CA ARG A 297 0.41 -17.23 0.39
C ARG A 297 1.83 -17.28 -0.18
N VAL A 298 2.17 -16.31 -1.03
CA VAL A 298 3.52 -16.18 -1.62
C VAL A 298 4.52 -15.89 -0.50
N SER A 299 5.63 -16.62 -0.50
CA SER A 299 6.66 -16.56 0.53
C SER A 299 7.68 -15.46 0.25
N ALA A 300 7.93 -15.16 -1.04
CA ALA A 300 8.87 -14.12 -1.43
C ALA A 300 8.41 -13.37 -2.69
N VAL A 301 8.74 -12.09 -2.78
CA VAL A 301 8.59 -11.28 -3.99
C VAL A 301 9.95 -10.82 -4.46
N LEU A 302 10.23 -10.96 -5.76
CA LEU A 302 11.40 -10.39 -6.41
C LEU A 302 11.01 -9.06 -7.08
N THR A 303 11.71 -7.99 -6.74
CA THR A 303 11.48 -6.65 -7.29
C THR A 303 12.78 -5.87 -7.41
N THR A 304 12.74 -4.74 -8.12
CA THR A 304 13.89 -3.86 -8.29
C THR A 304 13.46 -2.40 -8.40
N SER A 305 14.42 -1.49 -8.46
CA SER A 305 14.20 -0.06 -8.69
C SER A 305 15.31 0.47 -9.61
N VAL A 306 15.27 0.02 -10.85
CA VAL A 306 16.24 0.36 -11.90
C VAL A 306 15.84 1.65 -12.60
N SER A 307 14.61 1.73 -13.10
CA SER A 307 14.16 2.94 -13.78
C SER A 307 13.94 4.08 -12.79
N LEU A 308 14.09 5.31 -13.28
CA LEU A 308 13.74 6.51 -12.50
C LEU A 308 12.26 6.56 -12.16
N HIS A 309 11.42 5.88 -12.93
CA HIS A 309 9.99 5.71 -12.70
C HIS A 309 9.73 4.85 -11.45
N ALA A 310 10.38 3.68 -11.35
CA ALA A 310 10.17 2.72 -10.27
C ALA A 310 11.08 2.94 -9.04
N ARG A 311 11.60 4.15 -8.83
CA ARG A 311 12.62 4.46 -7.79
C ARG A 311 12.22 4.16 -6.33
N ARG A 312 10.93 3.93 -6.07
CA ARG A 312 10.37 3.58 -4.74
C ARG A 312 9.72 2.20 -4.72
N ALA A 313 9.86 1.40 -5.78
CA ALA A 313 9.14 0.13 -5.91
C ALA A 313 9.46 -0.88 -4.78
N VAL A 314 10.71 -0.92 -4.28
CA VAL A 314 11.05 -1.75 -3.10
C VAL A 314 10.31 -1.26 -1.85
N ARG A 315 10.33 0.05 -1.59
CA ARG A 315 9.61 0.64 -0.44
C ARG A 315 8.09 0.45 -0.55
N GLU A 316 7.53 0.61 -1.73
CA GLU A 316 6.11 0.37 -1.99
C GLU A 316 5.74 -1.09 -1.75
N ALA A 317 6.58 -2.03 -2.20
CA ALA A 317 6.38 -3.45 -1.93
C ALA A 317 6.41 -3.76 -0.43
N ASP A 318 7.31 -3.15 0.36
CA ASP A 318 7.36 -3.31 1.82
C ASP A 318 6.09 -2.81 2.50
N VAL A 319 5.59 -1.65 2.10
CA VAL A 319 4.34 -1.11 2.62
C VAL A 319 3.16 -2.00 2.20
N ALA A 320 3.10 -2.39 0.94
CA ALA A 320 2.03 -3.21 0.40
C ALA A 320 1.94 -4.59 1.08
N ARG A 321 3.05 -5.31 1.25
CA ARG A 321 3.03 -6.62 1.95
C ARG A 321 2.51 -6.53 3.38
N ARG A 322 2.83 -5.45 4.12
CA ARG A 322 2.41 -5.24 5.51
C ARG A 322 0.92 -4.96 5.59
N ILE A 323 0.43 -4.07 4.70
CA ILE A 323 -1.00 -3.77 4.58
C ILE A 323 -1.79 -5.02 4.22
N MET A 324 -1.33 -5.78 3.21
CA MET A 324 -2.04 -6.97 2.74
C MET A 324 -1.98 -8.11 3.77
N HIS A 325 -0.86 -8.29 4.48
CA HIS A 325 -0.76 -9.24 5.58
C HIS A 325 -1.74 -8.90 6.70
N ALA A 326 -1.77 -7.64 7.17
CA ALA A 326 -2.71 -7.21 8.20
C ALA A 326 -4.18 -7.32 7.75
N ALA A 327 -4.48 -7.00 6.49
CA ALA A 327 -5.80 -7.15 5.90
C ALA A 327 -6.26 -8.61 5.87
N HIS A 328 -5.37 -9.49 5.39
CA HIS A 328 -5.62 -10.92 5.30
C HIS A 328 -5.83 -11.55 6.67
N ASP A 329 -4.95 -11.31 7.64
CA ASP A 329 -5.04 -11.89 8.98
C ASP A 329 -6.28 -11.41 9.74
N ALA A 330 -6.63 -10.13 9.58
CA ALA A 330 -7.84 -9.58 10.16
C ALA A 330 -9.11 -9.89 9.34
N GLN A 331 -9.01 -10.52 8.17
CA GLN A 331 -10.16 -10.80 7.28
C GLN A 331 -10.98 -9.54 6.96
N VAL A 332 -10.28 -8.44 6.64
CA VAL A 332 -10.87 -7.15 6.26
C VAL A 332 -10.31 -6.68 4.92
N LEU A 333 -10.99 -5.74 4.28
CA LEU A 333 -10.46 -5.08 3.09
C LEU A 333 -9.28 -4.16 3.48
N PRO A 334 -8.26 -3.99 2.62
CA PRO A 334 -7.08 -3.19 2.93
C PRO A 334 -7.37 -1.68 3.06
N LYS A 335 -8.57 -1.24 2.68
CA LYS A 335 -8.95 0.17 2.64
C LYS A 335 -8.81 0.83 4.01
N GLY A 336 -7.85 1.75 4.08
CA GLY A 336 -7.48 2.58 5.23
C GLY A 336 -7.07 1.80 6.48
N ILE A 337 -6.43 0.66 6.27
CA ILE A 337 -5.46 0.12 7.23
C ILE A 337 -4.32 1.15 7.38
N ASP A 338 -3.77 1.59 6.25
CA ASP A 338 -2.74 2.63 6.18
C ASP A 338 -2.83 3.37 4.82
N PRO A 339 -2.68 4.71 4.79
CA PRO A 339 -2.77 5.49 3.56
C PRO A 339 -1.43 5.62 2.80
N ALA A 340 -0.34 4.99 3.22
CA ALA A 340 1.00 5.22 2.69
C ALA A 340 1.16 4.89 1.19
N LEU A 341 0.29 4.06 0.61
CA LEU A 341 0.26 3.81 -0.84
C LEU A 341 -0.55 4.87 -1.62
N CYS A 342 -1.35 5.71 -0.95
CA CYS A 342 -2.16 6.76 -1.56
C CYS A 342 -1.39 8.08 -1.65
N ALA A 343 -0.46 8.17 -2.61
CA ALA A 343 0.37 9.36 -2.78
C ALA A 343 -0.38 10.55 -3.41
N LEU A 344 -1.35 10.30 -4.30
CA LEU A 344 -2.01 11.37 -5.06
C LEU A 344 -3.25 11.95 -4.38
N HIS A 345 -4.00 11.17 -3.60
CA HIS A 345 -5.26 11.64 -3.01
C HIS A 345 -5.45 11.17 -1.57
N ALA A 346 -6.28 11.88 -0.81
CA ALA A 346 -6.69 11.52 0.55
C ALA A 346 -8.10 10.89 0.57
N LYS A 347 -8.42 10.08 1.59
CA LYS A 347 -9.79 9.55 1.79
C LYS A 347 -10.80 10.68 2.03
N ARG A 348 -10.38 11.73 2.75
CA ARG A 348 -11.18 12.92 3.10
C ARG A 348 -10.31 14.18 2.95
N PRO A 349 -10.18 14.73 1.73
CA PRO A 349 -9.28 15.86 1.48
C PRO A 349 -9.74 17.15 2.14
N PHE A 350 -11.05 17.41 2.11
CA PHE A 350 -11.64 18.66 2.61
C PHE A 350 -12.34 18.40 3.96
N PRO A 351 -11.77 18.87 5.09
CA PRO A 351 -12.40 18.74 6.40
C PRO A 351 -13.62 19.63 6.61
N TYR A 352 -13.65 20.78 5.94
CA TYR A 352 -14.63 21.83 6.11
C TYR A 352 -15.29 22.13 4.79
N ASP A 353 -16.56 22.54 4.82
CA ASP A 353 -17.23 23.13 3.66
C ASP A 353 -17.00 24.65 3.55
N ALA A 354 -17.48 25.25 2.46
CA ALA A 354 -17.28 26.67 2.17
C ALA A 354 -17.96 27.59 3.20
N ASP A 355 -19.13 27.20 3.71
CA ASP A 355 -19.90 27.98 4.69
C ASP A 355 -19.21 27.96 6.06
N GLU A 356 -18.69 26.80 6.47
CA GLU A 356 -17.87 26.64 7.67
C GLU A 356 -16.62 27.52 7.59
N ILE A 357 -15.92 27.54 6.45
CA ILE A 357 -14.74 28.40 6.24
C ILE A 357 -15.12 29.88 6.31
N ALA A 358 -16.22 30.30 5.67
CA ALA A 358 -16.68 31.69 5.72
C ALA A 358 -17.04 32.12 7.16
N ALA A 359 -17.69 31.24 7.92
CA ALA A 359 -18.00 31.50 9.33
C ALA A 359 -16.76 31.62 10.21
N LEU A 360 -15.71 30.84 9.93
CA LEU A 360 -14.39 30.96 10.59
C LEU A 360 -13.70 32.27 10.19
N ALA A 361 -13.68 32.62 8.90
CA ALA A 361 -13.08 33.85 8.39
C ALA A 361 -13.70 35.10 9.05
N ALA A 362 -15.04 35.13 9.20
CA ALA A 362 -15.76 36.24 9.83
C ALA A 362 -15.40 36.47 11.32
N GLN A 363 -14.76 35.49 11.98
CA GLN A 363 -14.31 35.59 13.38
C GLN A 363 -12.86 36.07 13.51
N VAL A 364 -12.08 36.08 12.43
CA VAL A 364 -10.67 36.49 12.47
C VAL A 364 -10.55 38.01 12.68
N ARG A 365 -9.63 38.41 13.55
CA ARG A 365 -9.40 39.83 13.91
C ARG A 365 -7.94 40.28 13.73
N ASP A 366 -7.04 39.33 13.48
CA ASP A 366 -5.61 39.56 13.28
C ASP A 366 -5.26 39.60 11.78
N PRO A 367 -4.09 40.17 11.40
CA PRO A 367 -3.73 40.35 10.00
C PRO A 367 -3.13 39.09 9.37
N ASN A 368 -2.95 38.00 10.12
CA ASN A 368 -2.26 36.83 9.62
C ASN A 368 -3.14 36.07 8.63
N PHE A 369 -2.56 35.75 7.48
CA PHE A 369 -3.22 34.96 6.47
C PHE A 369 -3.39 33.51 6.90
N ARG A 370 -4.61 33.01 6.72
CA ARG A 370 -4.98 31.61 6.83
C ARG A 370 -5.34 31.12 5.44
N VAL A 371 -4.86 29.93 5.10
CA VAL A 371 -5.13 29.25 3.84
C VAL A 371 -5.91 27.98 4.16
N GLN A 372 -7.06 27.79 3.53
CA GLN A 372 -7.83 26.57 3.61
C GLN A 372 -8.26 26.14 2.21
N VAL A 373 -8.53 24.85 2.05
CA VAL A 373 -8.95 24.28 0.77
C VAL A 373 -10.24 23.53 0.98
N THR A 374 -11.23 23.77 0.12
CA THR A 374 -12.44 22.97 0.03
C THR A 374 -12.89 22.82 -1.43
N THR A 375 -14.08 22.28 -1.67
CA THR A 375 -14.54 21.87 -3.00
C THR A 375 -14.58 23.00 -4.03
N ASP A 376 -14.79 24.24 -3.62
CA ASP A 376 -14.90 25.42 -4.49
C ASP A 376 -13.59 26.21 -4.67
N GLY A 377 -12.51 25.85 -3.97
CA GLY A 377 -11.17 26.38 -4.25
C GLY A 377 -10.27 26.58 -3.03
N ILE A 378 -9.34 27.52 -3.18
CA ILE A 378 -8.37 27.95 -2.16
C ILE A 378 -8.92 29.21 -1.50
N HIS A 379 -9.22 29.09 -0.21
CA HIS A 379 -9.70 30.19 0.62
C HIS A 379 -8.51 30.83 1.32
N VAL A 380 -8.29 32.12 1.09
CA VAL A 380 -7.29 32.90 1.83
C VAL A 380 -7.98 34.05 2.54
N TYR A 381 -7.80 34.12 3.84
CA TYR A 381 -8.47 35.11 4.67
C TYR A 381 -7.65 35.59 5.87
N ASN A 382 -7.95 36.80 6.31
CA ASN A 382 -7.49 37.41 7.55
C ASN A 382 -8.58 38.37 8.08
N ARG A 383 -8.26 39.37 8.90
CA ARG A 383 -9.26 40.35 9.35
C ARG A 383 -9.84 41.23 8.22
N ASP A 384 -9.05 41.49 7.17
CA ASP A 384 -9.30 42.55 6.18
C ASP A 384 -9.87 41.97 4.87
N THR A 385 -9.57 40.71 4.54
CA THR A 385 -9.95 40.09 3.29
C THR A 385 -10.34 38.62 3.47
N HIS A 386 -11.23 38.14 2.60
CA HIS A 386 -11.51 36.71 2.37
C HIS A 386 -11.73 36.53 0.88
N VAL A 387 -10.83 35.81 0.23
CA VAL A 387 -10.83 35.57 -1.22
C VAL A 387 -10.82 34.08 -1.47
N VAL A 388 -11.55 33.65 -2.49
CA VAL A 388 -11.62 32.26 -2.94
C VAL A 388 -11.21 32.23 -4.40
N GLU A 389 -10.13 31.52 -4.71
CA GLU A 389 -9.62 31.37 -6.08
C GLU A 389 -9.08 29.95 -6.26
N SER A 390 -8.99 29.48 -7.51
CA SER A 390 -8.33 28.21 -7.83
C SER A 390 -6.86 28.36 -8.20
N ASP A 391 -6.45 29.56 -8.65
CA ASP A 391 -5.10 29.86 -9.12
C ASP A 391 -4.37 30.80 -8.14
N PRO A 392 -3.24 30.39 -7.55
CA PRO A 392 -2.40 31.23 -6.71
C PRO A 392 -2.00 32.57 -7.32
N PHE A 393 -1.83 32.66 -8.65
CA PHE A 393 -1.48 33.90 -9.34
C PHE A 393 -2.64 34.89 -9.38
N THR A 394 -3.88 34.41 -9.50
CA THR A 394 -5.09 35.24 -9.40
C THR A 394 -5.34 35.69 -7.96
N LEU A 395 -4.96 34.85 -6.99
CA LEU A 395 -5.12 35.15 -5.57
C LEU A 395 -4.17 36.27 -5.10
N TYR A 396 -2.93 36.29 -5.60
CA TYR A 396 -1.86 37.17 -5.11
C TYR A 396 -2.18 38.68 -5.11
N PRO A 397 -2.76 39.29 -6.17
CA PRO A 397 -3.13 40.71 -6.18
C PRO A 397 -4.09 41.12 -5.06
N HIS A 398 -4.85 40.18 -4.49
CA HIS A 398 -5.78 40.48 -3.40
C HIS A 398 -5.14 40.49 -2.00
N LEU A 399 -3.87 40.09 -1.89
CA LEU A 399 -3.16 39.97 -0.60
C LEU A 399 -2.42 41.26 -0.19
N ASN A 400 -2.20 42.21 -1.11
CA ASN A 400 -1.47 43.47 -0.87
C ASN A 400 -0.07 43.25 -0.25
N LEU A 401 0.69 42.28 -0.78
CA LEU A 401 2.02 41.89 -0.29
C LEU A 401 3.18 42.44 -1.14
N GLU A 402 2.94 43.41 -2.04
CA GLU A 402 3.95 43.87 -3.01
C GLU A 402 5.19 44.47 -2.35
N HIS A 403 5.05 44.98 -1.12
CA HIS A 403 6.11 45.62 -0.35
C HIS A 403 6.68 44.73 0.77
N ASP A 404 6.24 43.47 0.87
CA ASP A 404 6.68 42.52 1.89
C ASP A 404 7.11 41.21 1.24
N GLY A 405 8.35 41.18 0.74
CA GLY A 405 8.90 40.02 0.02
C GLY A 405 8.93 38.74 0.86
N GLY A 406 9.07 38.85 2.19
CA GLY A 406 9.08 37.69 3.09
C GLY A 406 7.72 37.03 3.19
N HIS A 407 6.67 37.82 3.43
CA HIS A 407 5.29 37.32 3.45
C HIS A 407 4.79 36.92 2.05
N ALA A 408 5.19 37.64 1.00
CA ALA A 408 4.88 37.27 -0.39
C ALA A 408 5.43 35.88 -0.74
N PHE A 409 6.70 35.60 -0.40
CA PHE A 409 7.30 34.29 -0.60
C PHE A 409 6.59 33.20 0.21
N TYR A 410 6.32 33.48 1.51
CA TYR A 410 5.59 32.55 2.37
C TYR A 410 4.23 32.19 1.79
N MET A 411 3.43 33.19 1.40
CA MET A 411 2.11 32.98 0.83
C MET A 411 2.19 32.24 -0.49
N GLY A 412 3.14 32.57 -1.38
CA GLY A 412 3.34 31.83 -2.64
C GLY A 412 3.62 30.34 -2.42
N VAL A 413 4.42 29.98 -1.40
CA VAL A 413 4.67 28.57 -1.05
C VAL A 413 3.40 27.89 -0.53
N GLN A 414 2.65 28.55 0.36
CA GLN A 414 1.42 27.98 0.94
C GLN A 414 0.32 27.81 -0.11
N THR A 415 0.08 28.81 -0.95
CA THR A 415 -0.98 28.75 -1.97
C THR A 415 -0.65 27.79 -3.09
N ALA A 416 0.62 27.66 -3.51
CA ALA A 416 1.03 26.61 -4.46
C ALA A 416 0.83 25.19 -3.91
N ARG A 417 1.09 24.96 -2.62
CA ARG A 417 0.79 23.66 -1.97
C ARG A 417 -0.72 23.44 -1.86
N ALA A 418 -1.48 24.48 -1.55
CA ALA A 418 -2.94 24.42 -1.48
C ALA A 418 -3.56 24.10 -2.85
N GLU A 419 -3.03 24.67 -3.93
CA GLU A 419 -3.43 24.37 -5.30
C GLU A 419 -3.24 22.90 -5.64
N ILE A 420 -2.04 22.35 -5.42
CA ILE A 420 -1.75 20.93 -5.65
C ILE A 420 -2.70 20.06 -4.82
N ALA A 421 -2.94 20.42 -3.55
CA ALA A 421 -3.85 19.69 -2.69
C ALA A 421 -5.29 19.74 -3.17
N TRP A 422 -5.76 20.88 -3.67
CA TRP A 422 -7.09 21.02 -4.25
C TRP A 422 -7.24 20.17 -5.51
N GLN A 423 -6.33 20.33 -6.47
CA GLN A 423 -6.36 19.64 -7.77
C GLN A 423 -6.34 18.11 -7.63
N LEU A 424 -5.50 17.59 -6.74
CA LEU A 424 -5.34 16.15 -6.55
C LEU A 424 -6.28 15.56 -5.47
N GLY A 425 -7.04 16.41 -4.77
CA GLY A 425 -7.86 15.96 -3.64
C GLY A 425 -7.00 15.41 -2.50
N LYS A 426 -6.02 16.18 -2.04
CA LYS A 426 -5.20 15.91 -0.85
C LYS A 426 -5.62 16.77 0.33
N ARG A 427 -5.21 16.32 1.52
CA ARG A 427 -5.32 17.15 2.72
C ARG A 427 -4.25 18.25 2.65
N PHE A 428 -4.69 19.49 2.75
CA PHE A 428 -3.83 20.64 2.98
C PHE A 428 -3.83 20.96 4.48
N ASP A 429 -2.65 21.21 5.02
CA ASP A 429 -2.44 21.80 6.34
C ASP A 429 -1.36 22.87 6.21
N GLN A 430 -1.68 24.09 6.64
CA GLN A 430 -0.79 25.24 6.48
C GLN A 430 0.47 25.02 7.30
N ASP A 431 1.61 25.50 6.80
CA ASP A 431 2.94 25.29 7.37
C ASP A 431 3.45 23.83 7.29
N GLN A 432 2.63 22.86 6.87
CA GLN A 432 3.03 21.48 6.67
C GLN A 432 3.40 21.17 5.21
N ALA A 433 4.20 20.12 5.03
CA ALA A 433 4.41 19.54 3.70
C ALA A 433 3.18 18.70 3.31
N LEU A 434 2.95 18.56 2.00
CA LEU A 434 1.96 17.60 1.51
C LEU A 434 2.41 16.17 1.83
N ASP A 435 1.47 15.33 2.29
CA ASP A 435 1.75 13.92 2.55
C ASP A 435 1.78 13.13 1.23
N TRP A 436 2.95 12.62 0.86
CA TRP A 436 3.15 11.78 -0.33
C TRP A 436 3.19 10.28 -0.01
N GLY A 437 2.75 9.88 1.19
CA GLY A 437 2.78 8.49 1.62
C GLY A 437 4.21 7.97 1.73
N CYS A 438 4.46 6.80 1.14
CA CYS A 438 5.77 6.15 1.10
C CYS A 438 6.68 6.60 -0.06
N GLN A 439 6.23 7.57 -0.88
CA GLN A 439 6.99 8.05 -2.04
C GLN A 439 8.17 8.95 -1.67
N VAL A 440 8.14 9.53 -0.47
CA VAL A 440 9.18 10.40 0.06
C VAL A 440 9.62 9.92 1.44
N ASP A 441 10.88 10.16 1.77
CA ASP A 441 11.37 9.88 3.12
C ASP A 441 10.77 10.90 4.08
N ARG A 442 10.14 10.42 5.15
CA ARG A 442 9.56 11.29 6.17
C ARG A 442 10.64 11.64 7.19
N PRO A 443 10.86 12.93 7.50
CA PRO A 443 11.70 13.28 8.62
C PRO A 443 11.09 12.71 9.91
N LYS A 444 11.95 12.18 10.80
CA LYS A 444 11.50 11.73 12.12
C LYS A 444 11.02 12.96 12.89
N GLU A 445 9.72 13.05 13.14
CA GLU A 445 9.16 14.08 14.01
C GLU A 445 9.55 13.79 15.46
N ASP A 446 10.33 14.69 16.06
CA ASP A 446 10.55 14.72 17.50
C ASP A 446 9.40 15.51 18.15
N LEU A 447 8.36 14.79 18.57
CA LEU A 447 7.20 15.37 19.25
C LEU A 447 7.55 16.00 20.62
N GLY A 448 8.79 15.86 21.11
CA GLY A 448 9.30 16.49 22.32
C GLY A 448 9.80 17.93 22.11
N VAL A 449 9.92 18.40 20.86
CA VAL A 449 10.45 19.73 20.52
C VAL A 449 9.37 20.57 19.86
N TRP A 450 9.09 21.74 20.43
CA TRP A 450 8.21 22.73 19.80
C TRP A 450 8.81 23.20 18.47
N CYS A 451 8.04 23.13 17.38
CA CYS A 451 8.47 23.65 16.08
C CYS A 451 8.86 25.13 16.20
N ALA A 452 10.14 25.42 15.95
CA ALA A 452 10.64 26.79 15.95
C ALA A 452 9.93 27.63 14.87
N PRO A 453 9.77 28.96 15.07
CA PRO A 453 9.22 29.83 14.04
C PRO A 453 10.02 29.68 12.75
N GLY A 454 9.32 29.43 11.63
CA GLY A 454 9.94 29.27 10.32
C GLY A 454 10.85 30.46 9.96
N PRO A 455 11.87 30.26 9.11
CA PRO A 455 12.87 31.28 8.79
C PRO A 455 12.26 32.56 8.17
N THR A 456 11.07 32.45 7.58
CA THR A 456 10.31 33.56 7.00
C THR A 456 9.55 34.40 8.02
N LYS A 457 9.37 33.92 9.28
CA LYS A 457 8.72 34.66 10.38
C LYS A 457 9.71 35.46 11.23
N LYS A 458 11.00 35.47 10.87
CA LYS A 458 12.01 36.31 11.53
C LYS A 458 11.82 37.75 11.06
N LYS A 459 11.41 38.64 11.98
CA LYS A 459 11.45 40.09 11.73
C LYS A 459 12.84 40.46 11.21
N SER A 460 12.89 41.14 10.08
CA SER A 460 14.08 41.84 9.62
C SER A 460 14.63 42.63 10.80
N ALA A 461 15.90 42.40 11.17
CA ALA A 461 16.59 43.35 12.03
C ALA A 461 16.59 44.68 11.27
N SER A 462 16.05 45.69 11.94
CA SER A 462 15.79 47.07 11.51
C SER A 462 16.69 47.62 10.42
#